data_AF-A0AAW0C032-F1
#
_entry.id   AF-A0AAW0C032-F1
#
_cell.length_a   1.000
_cell.length_b   1.000
_cell.length_c   1.000
_cell.angle_alpha   90.00
_cell.angle_beta   90.00
_cell.angle_gamma   90.00
#
_symmetry.space_group_name_H-M   'P 1'
#
loop_
_entity.id
_entity.type
_entity.pdbx_description
1 polymer ?
#
loop_
_entity_poly.entity_id
_entity_poly.type
_entity_poly.pdbx_seq_one_letter_code
_entity_poly.pdbx_strand_id
1 'polypeptide(L)'
;MTTIPEPKAMSMCDFGLCPHEDYNTDSHPEQEARKTLMRCSTCKNRFYCSARCQKKDWKEHKWNCSALNATPPTSIEIDDEFRAEKERVVLILKDVAAALKDDKNKLTASMIAPLLEITATLPPRLQYPRPIQDSEKFKFRLPIVTACRLLLISYVSALDDTQKGEFVKFFAGMELPSSFCEMYGPKIAGRPADLSAGEYAMLGQVMPMWVIGEGMRKVEVKKAAEKDGNAVEEGGEKDTEDDGAGSSDKGKAKAAVEEGVEAVDENENEKDGEEWIWLAVMLKRVYNATSR
;
A
#
# COMPACT_ATOMS: atom_id res chain seq x y z
N MET A 1 12.93 -12.04 -10.07
CA MET A 1 12.53 -11.85 -8.66
C MET A 1 13.75 -11.40 -7.87
N THR A 2 13.82 -10.12 -7.55
CA THR A 2 14.83 -9.56 -6.65
C THR A 2 14.65 -10.18 -5.26
N THR A 3 15.74 -10.69 -4.69
CA THR A 3 15.73 -11.19 -3.30
C THR A 3 15.29 -10.06 -2.38
N ILE A 4 14.23 -10.30 -1.60
CA ILE A 4 13.81 -9.34 -0.58
C ILE A 4 14.96 -9.21 0.43
N PRO A 5 15.45 -7.99 0.73
CA PRO A 5 16.49 -7.81 1.73
C PRO A 5 16.03 -8.35 3.10
N GLU A 6 16.98 -8.66 3.98
CA GLU A 6 16.61 -9.02 5.35
C GLU A 6 16.35 -7.74 6.19
N PRO A 7 15.41 -7.79 7.17
CA PRO A 7 15.23 -6.72 8.13
C PRO A 7 16.50 -6.46 8.94
N LYS A 8 16.72 -5.19 9.30
CA LYS A 8 17.84 -4.81 10.17
C LYS A 8 17.67 -5.43 11.55
N ALA A 9 18.77 -5.89 12.15
CA ALA A 9 18.73 -6.44 13.49
C ALA A 9 18.35 -5.35 14.51
N MET A 10 17.42 -5.68 15.42
CA MET A 10 17.07 -4.81 16.53
C MET A 10 17.93 -5.09 17.76
N SER A 11 18.02 -4.10 18.65
CA SER A 11 18.72 -4.21 19.94
C SER A 11 17.81 -4.64 21.10
N MET A 12 16.48 -4.69 20.89
CA MET A 12 15.49 -4.96 21.94
C MET A 12 14.58 -6.14 21.58
N CYS A 13 14.08 -6.83 22.62
CA CYS A 13 13.15 -7.93 22.48
C CYS A 13 11.75 -7.40 22.13
N ASP A 14 11.14 -7.91 21.07
CA ASP A 14 9.80 -7.51 20.60
C ASP A 14 8.64 -7.91 21.51
N PHE A 15 8.86 -8.86 22.42
CA PHE A 15 7.84 -9.23 23.38
C PHE A 15 7.69 -8.11 24.42
N GLY A 16 6.68 -7.25 24.29
CA GLY A 16 6.47 -6.07 25.15
C GLY A 16 6.12 -6.33 26.62
N LEU A 17 6.16 -7.60 27.08
CA LEU A 17 6.13 -7.97 28.50
C LEU A 17 7.41 -8.74 28.85
N CYS A 18 8.52 -8.35 28.23
CA CYS A 18 9.79 -9.02 28.44
C CYS A 18 10.23 -8.76 29.88
N PRO A 19 10.44 -9.80 30.70
CA PRO A 19 10.92 -9.60 32.08
C PRO A 19 12.34 -9.03 32.16
N HIS A 20 12.96 -8.78 31.00
CA HIS A 20 14.29 -8.18 30.88
C HIS A 20 14.24 -6.67 30.54
N GLU A 21 13.05 -6.07 30.34
CA GLU A 21 12.92 -4.61 30.10
C GLU A 21 13.34 -3.78 31.32
N ASP A 22 13.17 -4.30 32.54
CA ASP A 22 13.49 -3.57 33.78
C ASP A 22 14.97 -3.71 34.21
N TYR A 23 15.76 -4.55 33.55
CA TYR A 23 17.19 -4.65 33.85
C TYR A 23 17.95 -3.54 33.13
N ASN A 24 17.76 -2.32 33.62
CA ASN A 24 18.57 -1.17 33.27
C ASN A 24 20.04 -1.49 33.60
N THR A 25 20.85 -1.45 32.57
CA THR A 25 22.18 -2.03 32.44
C THR A 25 23.23 -1.15 33.09
N ASP A 26 23.60 -1.41 34.35
CA ASP A 26 24.85 -0.84 34.92
C ASP A 26 25.62 -1.78 35.87
N SER A 27 25.08 -2.95 36.23
CA SER A 27 25.66 -3.78 37.31
C SER A 27 25.91 -5.26 36.97
N HIS A 28 25.85 -5.66 35.70
CA HIS A 28 26.34 -6.97 35.28
C HIS A 28 27.62 -6.84 34.45
N PRO A 29 28.82 -7.00 35.05
CA PRO A 29 30.11 -6.90 34.36
C PRO A 29 30.41 -8.02 33.34
N GLU A 30 29.41 -8.82 32.96
CA GLU A 30 29.45 -9.84 31.90
C GLU A 30 28.68 -9.38 30.63
N GLN A 31 28.61 -8.06 30.44
CA GLN A 31 27.92 -7.33 29.37
C GLN A 31 28.59 -7.37 27.98
N GLU A 32 29.71 -8.09 27.82
CA GLU A 32 30.43 -8.21 26.53
C GLU A 32 29.81 -9.25 25.59
N ALA A 33 29.02 -10.19 26.10
CA ALA A 33 28.20 -11.05 25.26
C ALA A 33 26.86 -10.33 24.98
N ARG A 34 26.88 -9.36 24.05
CA ARG A 34 25.66 -8.93 23.34
C ARG A 34 24.97 -10.18 22.80
N LYS A 35 24.06 -10.78 23.57
CA LYS A 35 23.27 -11.93 23.13
C LYS A 35 22.50 -11.47 21.92
N THR A 36 23.00 -11.84 20.74
CA THR A 36 22.34 -11.63 19.47
C THR A 36 20.90 -12.11 19.60
N LEU A 37 19.94 -11.20 19.42
CA LEU A 37 18.54 -11.56 19.55
C LEU A 37 18.19 -12.67 18.55
N MET A 38 17.43 -13.64 19.03
CA MET A 38 16.88 -14.70 18.19
C MET A 38 15.83 -14.09 17.27
N ARG A 39 15.90 -14.38 15.97
CA ARG A 39 14.87 -13.97 15.01
C ARG A 39 13.78 -15.03 14.91
N CYS A 40 12.54 -14.61 14.67
CA CYS A 40 11.49 -15.53 14.25
C CYS A 40 11.94 -16.25 12.96
N SER A 41 11.96 -17.59 12.97
CA SER A 41 12.42 -18.38 11.81
C SER A 41 11.54 -18.19 10.57
N THR A 42 10.26 -17.88 10.75
CA THR A 42 9.31 -17.68 9.66
C THR A 42 9.42 -16.30 9.04
N CYS A 43 9.12 -15.25 9.83
CA CYS A 43 9.05 -13.88 9.30
C CYS A 43 10.40 -13.16 9.35
N LYS A 44 11.37 -13.61 10.15
CA LYS A 44 12.65 -12.92 10.43
C LYS A 44 12.57 -11.43 10.82
N ASN A 45 11.35 -10.92 11.02
CA ASN A 45 11.05 -9.52 11.31
C ASN A 45 10.67 -9.30 12.78
N ARG A 46 10.73 -10.35 13.62
CA ARG A 46 10.60 -10.24 15.07
C ARG A 46 11.83 -10.82 15.74
N PHE A 47 12.28 -10.16 16.79
CA PHE A 47 13.50 -10.37 17.53
C PHE A 47 13.19 -10.65 19.01
N TYR A 48 13.76 -11.70 19.56
CA TYR A 48 13.48 -12.16 20.92
C TYR A 48 14.77 -12.47 21.65
N CYS A 49 14.85 -12.11 22.93
CA CYS A 49 16.01 -12.46 23.75
C CYS A 49 16.08 -13.97 24.07
N SER A 50 14.97 -14.70 23.91
CA SER A 50 14.86 -16.14 24.18
C SER A 50 13.66 -16.76 23.48
N ALA A 51 13.72 -18.08 23.24
CA ALA A 51 12.58 -18.87 22.79
C ALA A 51 11.36 -18.78 23.73
N ARG A 52 11.59 -18.52 25.02
CA ARG A 52 10.51 -18.28 26.00
C ARG A 52 9.70 -17.03 25.65
N CYS A 53 10.36 -15.92 25.29
CA CYS A 53 9.67 -14.69 24.89
C CYS A 53 8.93 -14.89 23.56
N GLN A 54 9.57 -15.52 22.58
CA GLN A 54 8.90 -15.88 21.31
C GLN A 54 7.64 -16.72 21.54
N LYS A 55 7.70 -17.75 22.39
CA LYS A 55 6.54 -18.62 22.68
C LYS A 55 5.41 -17.88 23.38
N LYS A 56 5.73 -16.92 24.26
CA LYS A 56 4.72 -16.08 24.94
C LYS A 56 4.05 -15.13 23.93
N ASP A 57 4.85 -14.49 23.09
CA ASP A 57 4.41 -13.56 22.05
C ASP A 57 3.60 -14.26 20.94
N TRP A 58 3.83 -15.55 20.71
CA TRP A 58 3.21 -16.31 19.61
C TRP A 58 1.68 -16.23 19.53
N LYS A 59 0.99 -16.06 20.67
CA LYS A 59 -0.47 -15.92 20.70
C LYS A 59 -0.96 -14.75 19.83
N GLU A 60 -0.20 -13.66 19.81
CA GLU A 60 -0.48 -12.44 19.05
C GLU A 60 0.33 -12.43 17.75
N HIS A 61 1.63 -12.75 17.83
CA HIS A 61 2.53 -12.71 16.68
C HIS A 61 2.06 -13.56 15.51
N LYS A 62 1.46 -14.74 15.74
CA LYS A 62 1.05 -15.65 14.65
C LYS A 62 0.09 -15.02 13.63
N TRP A 63 -0.69 -14.01 14.02
CA TRP A 63 -1.61 -13.30 13.12
C TRP A 63 -0.91 -12.23 12.28
N ASN A 64 0.25 -11.79 12.74
CA ASN A 64 1.18 -10.83 12.15
C ASN A 64 2.40 -11.54 11.51
N CYS A 65 2.42 -12.87 11.51
CA CYS A 65 3.57 -13.67 11.07
C CYS A 65 3.33 -14.25 9.68
N SER A 66 4.17 -13.83 8.74
CA SER A 66 4.17 -14.29 7.35
C SER A 66 5.60 -14.34 6.85
N ALA A 67 5.90 -15.35 6.04
CA ALA A 67 7.26 -15.65 5.62
C ALA A 67 7.82 -14.56 4.71
N LEU A 68 9.05 -14.12 4.94
CA LEU A 68 9.75 -13.22 4.02
C LEU A 68 10.21 -13.93 2.76
N ASN A 69 10.74 -15.15 2.94
CA ASN A 69 11.38 -15.94 1.89
C ASN A 69 10.62 -17.26 1.66
N ALA A 70 9.29 -17.25 1.70
CA ALA A 70 8.52 -18.45 1.33
C ALA A 70 8.87 -18.84 -0.12
N THR A 71 9.14 -20.13 -0.33
CA THR A 71 9.53 -20.67 -1.63
C THR A 71 8.59 -21.84 -1.96
N PRO A 72 7.85 -21.79 -3.09
CA PRO A 72 7.74 -20.67 -4.02
C PRO A 72 6.96 -19.47 -3.43
N PRO A 73 7.15 -18.25 -3.97
CA PRO A 73 6.27 -17.13 -3.68
C PRO A 73 4.84 -17.37 -4.12
N THR A 74 3.87 -16.84 -3.36
CA THR A 74 2.48 -16.80 -3.82
C THR A 74 2.40 -15.72 -4.89
N SER A 75 2.41 -16.11 -6.16
CA SER A 75 2.09 -15.22 -7.28
C SER A 75 0.61 -15.32 -7.60
N ILE A 76 -0.07 -14.18 -7.67
CA ILE A 76 -1.41 -14.10 -8.26
C ILE A 76 -1.24 -13.43 -9.62
N GLU A 77 -1.65 -14.13 -10.66
CA GLU A 77 -1.69 -13.60 -12.01
C GLU A 77 -2.85 -12.60 -12.12
N ILE A 78 -2.55 -11.42 -12.69
CA ILE A 78 -3.53 -10.37 -12.96
C ILE A 78 -4.10 -10.62 -14.35
N ASP A 79 -4.96 -11.63 -14.41
CA ASP A 79 -5.77 -11.98 -15.56
C ASP A 79 -7.15 -11.29 -15.50
N ASP A 80 -8.00 -11.55 -16.49
CA ASP A 80 -9.33 -10.94 -16.57
C ASP A 80 -10.26 -11.36 -15.43
N GLU A 81 -10.12 -12.60 -14.92
CA GLU A 81 -10.89 -13.06 -13.76
C GLU A 81 -10.50 -12.28 -12.49
N PHE A 82 -9.21 -12.01 -12.29
CA PHE A 82 -8.74 -11.18 -11.18
C PHE A 82 -9.28 -9.74 -11.29
N ARG A 83 -9.21 -9.15 -12.49
CA ARG A 83 -9.70 -7.78 -12.73
C ARG A 83 -11.19 -7.66 -12.48
N ALA A 84 -12.00 -8.58 -13.03
CA ALA A 84 -13.44 -8.62 -12.83
C ALA A 84 -13.80 -8.75 -11.35
N GLU A 85 -13.06 -9.59 -10.61
CA GLU A 85 -13.30 -9.79 -9.19
C GLU A 85 -12.88 -8.57 -8.36
N LYS A 86 -11.74 -7.93 -8.69
CA LYS A 86 -11.34 -6.65 -8.10
C LYS A 86 -12.40 -5.58 -8.31
N GLU A 87 -12.91 -5.42 -9.53
CA GLU A 87 -13.96 -4.45 -9.86
C GLU A 87 -15.26 -4.72 -9.09
N ARG A 88 -15.70 -5.98 -9.03
CA ARG A 88 -16.86 -6.39 -8.23
C ARG A 88 -16.70 -6.01 -6.76
N VAL A 89 -15.53 -6.29 -6.17
CA VAL A 89 -15.21 -5.94 -4.78
C VAL A 89 -15.22 -4.41 -4.59
N VAL A 90 -14.65 -3.65 -5.53
CA VAL A 90 -14.70 -2.16 -5.48
C VAL A 90 -16.14 -1.65 -5.48
N LEU A 91 -17.03 -2.21 -6.31
CA LEU A 91 -18.44 -1.81 -6.35
C LEU A 91 -19.15 -2.09 -5.02
N ILE A 92 -18.97 -3.29 -4.45
CA ILE A 92 -19.51 -3.63 -3.12
C ILE A 92 -19.03 -2.63 -2.07
N LEU A 93 -17.74 -2.30 -2.09
CA LEU A 93 -17.16 -1.33 -1.17
C LEU A 93 -17.76 0.07 -1.38
N LYS A 94 -17.95 0.51 -2.63
CA LYS A 94 -18.65 1.75 -3.02
C LYS A 94 -20.07 1.83 -2.42
N ASP A 95 -20.84 0.77 -2.57
CA ASP A 95 -22.22 0.72 -2.07
C ASP A 95 -22.29 0.77 -0.54
N VAL A 96 -21.47 -0.04 0.14
CA VAL A 96 -21.38 -0.06 1.61
C VAL A 96 -21.10 1.35 2.13
N ALA A 97 -20.15 2.02 1.51
CA ALA A 97 -19.72 3.34 1.95
C ALA A 97 -20.72 4.46 1.67
N ALA A 98 -21.42 4.40 0.54
CA ALA A 98 -22.53 5.31 0.25
C ALA A 98 -23.58 5.18 1.36
N ALA A 99 -23.94 3.95 1.71
CA ALA A 99 -24.86 3.68 2.80
C ALA A 99 -24.35 4.24 4.15
N LEU A 100 -23.04 4.19 4.42
CA LEU A 100 -22.43 4.77 5.62
C LEU A 100 -22.40 6.30 5.68
N LYS A 101 -22.54 7.00 4.55
CA LYS A 101 -22.61 8.47 4.53
C LYS A 101 -24.00 8.96 4.94
N ASP A 102 -25.03 8.22 4.55
CA ASP A 102 -26.43 8.63 4.73
C ASP A 102 -26.94 8.36 6.16
N ASP A 103 -26.48 7.26 6.77
CA ASP A 103 -26.81 6.94 8.15
C ASP A 103 -25.75 7.54 9.10
N LYS A 104 -26.17 8.44 9.99
CA LYS A 104 -25.33 9.04 11.05
C LYS A 104 -24.93 8.00 12.11
N ASN A 105 -24.18 6.98 11.70
CA ASN A 105 -23.43 5.99 12.49
C ASN A 105 -24.10 4.64 12.81
N LYS A 106 -25.14 4.18 12.09
CA LYS A 106 -25.61 2.79 12.26
C LYS A 106 -25.31 1.92 11.04
N LEU A 107 -24.30 1.06 11.16
CA LEU A 107 -24.21 -0.11 10.29
C LEU A 107 -25.40 -1.02 10.59
N THR A 108 -26.30 -1.18 9.64
CA THR A 108 -27.28 -2.25 9.70
C THR A 108 -26.70 -3.52 9.08
N ALA A 109 -27.22 -4.68 9.47
CA ALA A 109 -26.80 -5.96 8.91
C ALA A 109 -27.01 -6.03 7.38
N SER A 110 -28.04 -5.35 6.84
CA SER A 110 -28.29 -5.35 5.39
C SER A 110 -27.25 -4.54 4.63
N MET A 111 -26.78 -3.41 5.18
CA MET A 111 -25.76 -2.57 4.53
C MET A 111 -24.43 -3.28 4.37
N ILE A 112 -24.11 -4.23 5.26
CA ILE A 112 -22.85 -4.97 5.27
C ILE A 112 -22.96 -6.41 4.78
N ALA A 113 -24.17 -6.90 4.49
CA ALA A 113 -24.37 -8.21 3.90
C ALA A 113 -23.57 -8.40 2.60
N PRO A 114 -23.47 -7.40 1.69
CA PRO A 114 -22.62 -7.51 0.49
C PRO A 114 -21.14 -7.79 0.78
N LEU A 115 -20.61 -7.38 1.95
CA LEU A 115 -19.23 -7.71 2.30
C LEU A 115 -19.05 -9.22 2.50
N LEU A 116 -20.01 -9.93 3.09
CA LEU A 116 -19.90 -11.38 3.30
C LEU A 116 -19.85 -12.13 1.95
N GLU A 117 -20.53 -11.60 0.94
CA GLU A 117 -20.53 -12.15 -0.42
C GLU A 117 -19.16 -12.08 -1.10
N ILE A 118 -18.28 -11.15 -0.69
CA ILE A 118 -16.90 -11.08 -1.20
C ILE A 118 -16.22 -12.44 -1.05
N THR A 119 -16.33 -13.05 0.13
CA THR A 119 -15.63 -14.31 0.42
C THR A 119 -16.39 -15.55 0.00
N ALA A 120 -17.72 -15.48 -0.06
CA ALA A 120 -18.56 -16.63 -0.40
C ALA A 120 -18.47 -17.03 -1.88
N THR A 121 -18.23 -16.05 -2.76
CA THR A 121 -18.26 -16.23 -4.21
C THR A 121 -16.88 -16.20 -4.86
N LEU A 122 -15.83 -16.05 -4.05
CA LEU A 122 -14.48 -15.82 -4.54
C LEU A 122 -13.88 -17.08 -5.18
N PRO A 123 -13.29 -16.99 -6.39
CA PRO A 123 -12.56 -18.10 -7.00
C PRO A 123 -11.51 -18.67 -6.04
N PRO A 124 -11.35 -20.00 -5.93
CA PRO A 124 -10.43 -20.63 -4.96
C PRO A 124 -9.00 -20.08 -4.96
N ARG A 125 -8.46 -19.72 -6.14
CA ARG A 125 -7.10 -19.15 -6.26
C ARG A 125 -6.96 -17.75 -5.64
N LEU A 126 -8.06 -17.00 -5.56
CA LEU A 126 -8.11 -15.65 -5.01
C LEU A 126 -8.43 -15.64 -3.52
N GLN A 127 -8.88 -16.77 -2.97
CA GLN A 127 -9.16 -16.92 -1.54
C GLN A 127 -7.93 -16.66 -0.68
N TYR A 128 -8.15 -16.03 0.47
CA TYR A 128 -7.11 -15.81 1.44
C TYR A 128 -6.82 -17.11 2.21
N PRO A 129 -5.61 -17.68 2.13
CA PRO A 129 -5.38 -19.06 2.55
C PRO A 129 -5.09 -19.22 4.06
N ARG A 130 -4.97 -18.12 4.82
CA ARG A 130 -4.52 -18.17 6.22
C ARG A 130 -5.68 -17.93 7.18
N PRO A 131 -5.65 -18.51 8.38
CA PRO A 131 -6.63 -18.23 9.42
C PRO A 131 -6.53 -16.77 9.88
N ILE A 132 -7.67 -16.22 10.30
CA ILE A 132 -7.79 -14.85 10.78
C ILE A 132 -8.18 -14.88 12.26
N GLN A 133 -7.58 -13.99 13.03
CA GLN A 133 -7.87 -13.84 14.45
C GLN A 133 -9.35 -13.57 14.68
N ASP A 134 -9.98 -14.31 15.60
CA ASP A 134 -11.37 -14.15 16.05
C ASP A 134 -12.40 -14.02 14.90
N SER A 135 -12.22 -14.73 13.79
CA SER A 135 -13.11 -14.64 12.61
C SER A 135 -14.58 -15.00 12.93
N GLU A 136 -14.80 -15.85 13.93
CA GLU A 136 -16.15 -16.20 14.42
C GLU A 136 -16.84 -15.03 15.11
N LYS A 137 -16.08 -14.24 15.89
CA LYS A 137 -16.57 -13.06 16.61
C LYS A 137 -16.76 -11.88 15.66
N PHE A 138 -15.82 -11.69 14.73
CA PHE A 138 -15.82 -10.57 13.79
C PHE A 138 -15.92 -11.08 12.36
N LYS A 139 -17.15 -11.42 11.96
CA LYS A 139 -17.48 -12.07 10.67
C LYS A 139 -17.00 -11.30 9.44
N PHE A 140 -16.77 -9.99 9.56
CA PHE A 140 -16.32 -9.13 8.46
C PHE A 140 -14.80 -9.06 8.33
N ARG A 141 -14.01 -9.61 9.26
CA ARG A 141 -12.54 -9.57 9.15
C ARG A 141 -12.05 -10.27 7.89
N LEU A 142 -12.60 -11.44 7.55
CA LEU A 142 -12.19 -12.18 6.35
C LEU A 142 -12.54 -11.44 5.05
N PRO A 143 -13.77 -10.94 4.86
CA PRO A 143 -14.09 -10.04 3.75
C PRO A 143 -13.16 -8.85 3.61
N ILE A 144 -12.89 -8.12 4.70
CA ILE A 144 -12.05 -6.92 4.68
C ILE A 144 -10.61 -7.28 4.30
N VAL A 145 -10.03 -8.31 4.93
CA VAL A 145 -8.67 -8.78 4.60
C VAL A 145 -8.58 -9.22 3.15
N THR A 146 -9.60 -9.92 2.65
CA THR A 146 -9.68 -10.38 1.26
C THR A 146 -9.74 -9.20 0.29
N ALA A 147 -10.59 -8.21 0.57
CA ALA A 147 -10.67 -6.99 -0.23
C ALA A 147 -9.33 -6.24 -0.22
N CYS A 148 -8.76 -5.98 0.96
CA CYS A 148 -7.44 -5.35 1.09
C CYS A 148 -6.37 -6.08 0.26
N ARG A 149 -6.39 -7.42 0.26
CA ARG A 149 -5.45 -8.25 -0.50
C ARG A 149 -5.57 -8.04 -2.01
N LEU A 150 -6.77 -8.20 -2.57
CA LEU A 150 -7.00 -8.06 -4.01
C LEU A 150 -6.60 -6.67 -4.49
N LEU A 151 -7.04 -5.66 -3.74
CA LEU A 151 -6.72 -4.28 -4.06
C LEU A 151 -5.21 -4.07 -3.98
N LEU A 152 -4.54 -4.47 -2.90
CA LEU A 152 -3.10 -4.24 -2.74
C LEU A 152 -2.30 -4.89 -3.88
N ILE A 153 -2.65 -6.11 -4.25
CA ILE A 153 -2.02 -6.82 -5.37
C ILE A 153 -2.17 -6.01 -6.66
N SER A 154 -3.38 -5.51 -6.94
CA SER A 154 -3.64 -4.65 -8.11
C SER A 154 -2.78 -3.39 -8.07
N TYR A 155 -2.73 -2.68 -6.94
CA TYR A 155 -1.97 -1.44 -6.80
C TYR A 155 -0.47 -1.65 -6.99
N VAL A 156 0.12 -2.56 -6.21
CA VAL A 156 1.56 -2.82 -6.24
C VAL A 156 2.02 -3.31 -7.61
N SER A 157 1.17 -4.02 -8.35
CA SER A 157 1.50 -4.50 -9.69
C SER A 157 1.44 -3.41 -10.75
N ALA A 158 0.67 -2.34 -10.52
CA ALA A 158 0.64 -1.17 -11.38
C ALA A 158 1.84 -0.22 -11.15
N LEU A 159 2.53 -0.35 -10.01
CA LEU A 159 3.70 0.48 -9.71
C LEU A 159 4.93 0.07 -10.53
N ASP A 160 5.61 1.06 -11.09
CA ASP A 160 6.96 0.90 -11.63
C ASP A 160 8.03 0.71 -10.52
N ASP A 161 9.27 0.41 -10.90
CA ASP A 161 10.35 0.16 -9.93
C ASP A 161 10.70 1.39 -9.08
N THR A 162 10.60 2.59 -9.66
CA THR A 162 10.85 3.85 -8.95
C THR A 162 9.78 4.08 -7.88
N GLN A 163 8.52 3.94 -8.26
CA GLN A 163 7.36 4.06 -7.37
C GLN A 163 7.38 2.99 -6.29
N LYS A 164 7.75 1.75 -6.61
CA LYS A 164 7.98 0.69 -5.60
C LYS A 164 9.08 1.07 -4.63
N GLY A 165 10.18 1.67 -5.10
CA GLY A 165 11.23 2.19 -4.24
C GLY A 165 10.72 3.24 -3.25
N GLU A 166 9.92 4.20 -3.71
CA GLU A 166 9.30 5.20 -2.86
C GLU A 166 8.28 4.60 -1.88
N PHE A 167 7.49 3.64 -2.33
CA PHE A 167 6.54 2.89 -1.49
C PHE A 167 7.27 2.12 -0.37
N VAL A 168 8.40 1.50 -0.68
CA VAL A 168 9.27 0.84 0.31
C VAL A 168 9.83 1.85 1.31
N LYS A 169 10.32 2.99 0.85
CA LYS A 169 10.86 4.06 1.71
C LYS A 169 9.80 4.61 2.66
N PHE A 170 8.55 4.74 2.20
CA PHE A 170 7.44 5.16 3.05
C PHE A 170 7.29 4.27 4.27
N PHE A 171 7.14 2.96 4.09
CA PHE A 171 7.03 2.04 5.23
C PHE A 171 8.28 2.02 6.11
N ALA A 172 9.47 2.19 5.52
CA ALA A 172 10.70 2.27 6.30
C ALA A 172 10.80 3.52 7.17
N GLY A 173 10.15 4.62 6.78
CA GLY A 173 10.08 5.87 7.55
C GLY A 173 8.91 5.96 8.52
N MET A 174 8.03 4.96 8.56
CA MET A 174 6.87 4.96 9.45
C MET A 174 7.26 4.54 10.87
N GLU A 175 7.00 5.42 11.84
CA GLU A 175 7.04 5.08 13.26
C GLU A 175 5.64 4.65 13.72
N LEU A 176 5.43 3.34 13.85
CA LEU A 176 4.18 2.77 14.33
C LEU A 176 4.26 2.49 15.85
N PRO A 177 3.15 2.59 16.60
CA PRO A 177 3.09 2.12 17.97
C PRO A 177 3.53 0.66 18.08
N SER A 178 4.18 0.28 19.18
CA SER A 178 4.67 -1.10 19.39
C SER A 178 3.56 -2.16 19.36
N SER A 179 2.31 -1.77 19.64
CA SER A 179 1.14 -2.63 19.57
C SER A 179 0.69 -2.93 18.13
N PHE A 180 1.22 -2.22 17.13
CA PHE A 180 0.84 -2.38 15.74
C PHE A 180 1.69 -3.50 15.10
N CYS A 181 1.13 -4.13 14.07
CA CYS A 181 1.91 -5.01 13.21
C CYS A 181 2.99 -4.17 12.51
N GLU A 182 4.26 -4.57 12.69
CA GLU A 182 5.36 -3.97 11.95
C GLU A 182 5.21 -4.29 10.46
N MET A 183 5.44 -3.29 9.61
CA MET A 183 5.22 -3.38 8.17
C MET A 183 6.55 -3.40 7.44
N TYR A 184 6.84 -4.51 6.76
CA TYR A 184 8.09 -4.63 6.01
C TYR A 184 7.91 -4.25 4.53
N GLY A 185 8.19 -2.99 4.21
CA GLY A 185 8.02 -2.40 2.87
C GLY A 185 8.47 -3.28 1.71
N PRO A 186 9.71 -3.81 1.69
CA PRO A 186 10.20 -4.64 0.58
C PRO A 186 9.34 -5.88 0.31
N LYS A 187 8.73 -6.46 1.35
CA LYS A 187 7.81 -7.60 1.19
C LYS A 187 6.44 -7.17 0.70
N ILE A 188 5.92 -6.05 1.18
CA ILE A 188 4.63 -5.51 0.72
C ILE A 188 4.71 -5.21 -0.79
N ALA A 189 5.81 -4.59 -1.23
CA ALA A 189 6.05 -4.26 -2.65
C ALA A 189 6.40 -5.49 -3.51
N GLY A 190 7.16 -6.45 -2.98
CA GLY A 190 7.62 -7.60 -3.75
C GLY A 190 6.65 -8.79 -3.77
N ARG A 191 5.86 -8.96 -2.71
CA ARG A 191 5.04 -10.14 -2.45
C ARG A 191 3.73 -9.77 -1.72
N PRO A 192 2.91 -8.87 -2.30
CA PRO A 192 1.69 -8.40 -1.66
C PRO A 192 0.72 -9.52 -1.31
N ALA A 193 0.70 -10.63 -2.07
CA ALA A 193 -0.19 -11.77 -1.83
C ALA A 193 0.18 -12.64 -0.60
N ASP A 194 1.42 -12.54 -0.11
CA ASP A 194 1.98 -13.38 0.97
C ASP A 194 1.78 -12.79 2.37
N LEU A 195 1.21 -11.59 2.47
CA LEU A 195 1.01 -10.92 3.74
C LEU A 195 0.07 -11.69 4.68
N SER A 196 0.24 -11.49 5.98
CA SER A 196 -0.62 -12.03 7.02
C SER A 196 -1.87 -11.16 7.20
N ALA A 197 -2.84 -11.65 7.96
CA ALA A 197 -4.11 -10.98 8.17
C ALA A 197 -3.91 -9.66 8.92
N GLY A 198 -3.00 -9.67 9.90
CA GLY A 198 -2.62 -8.48 10.64
C GLY A 198 -1.86 -7.44 9.82
N GLU A 199 -1.00 -7.86 8.87
CA GLU A 199 -0.37 -6.94 7.92
C GLU A 199 -1.42 -6.28 7.01
N TYR A 200 -2.39 -7.02 6.46
CA TYR A 200 -3.48 -6.41 5.67
C TYR A 200 -4.38 -5.49 6.51
N ALA A 201 -4.70 -5.88 7.74
CA ALA A 201 -5.47 -5.03 8.65
C ALA A 201 -4.73 -3.72 8.94
N MET A 202 -3.40 -3.78 9.10
CA MET A 202 -2.56 -2.61 9.30
C MET A 202 -2.50 -1.73 8.06
N LEU A 203 -2.34 -2.33 6.87
CA LEU A 203 -2.42 -1.60 5.60
C LEU A 203 -3.72 -0.81 5.47
N GLY A 204 -4.86 -1.40 5.84
CA GLY A 204 -6.14 -0.69 5.84
C GLY A 204 -6.15 0.56 6.73
N GLN A 205 -5.29 0.64 7.75
CA GLN A 205 -5.17 1.82 8.62
C GLN A 205 -4.19 2.86 8.08
N VAL A 206 -3.13 2.43 7.39
CA VAL A 206 -1.99 3.30 7.06
C VAL A 206 -1.93 3.71 5.58
N MET A 207 -2.52 2.91 4.68
CA MET A 207 -2.61 3.24 3.25
C MET A 207 -3.26 4.59 2.95
N PRO A 208 -4.31 5.08 3.66
CA PRO A 208 -4.84 6.41 3.39
C PRO A 208 -3.78 7.50 3.51
N MET A 209 -2.83 7.35 4.45
CA MET A 209 -1.76 8.33 4.66
C MET A 209 -0.79 8.37 3.48
N TRP A 210 -0.43 7.20 2.94
CA TRP A 210 0.41 7.11 1.74
C TRP A 210 -0.25 7.79 0.54
N VAL A 211 -1.51 7.44 0.26
CA VAL A 211 -2.18 7.91 -0.95
C VAL A 211 -2.46 9.41 -0.88
N ILE A 212 -2.83 9.93 0.30
CA ILE A 212 -2.93 11.39 0.51
C ILE A 212 -1.57 12.06 0.28
N GLY A 213 -0.48 11.50 0.81
CA GLY A 213 0.87 12.03 0.60
C GLY A 213 1.33 11.99 -0.86
N GLU A 214 0.93 10.96 -1.62
CA GLU A 214 1.19 10.89 -3.07
C GLU A 214 0.40 11.96 -3.84
N GLY A 215 -0.89 12.13 -3.54
CA GLY A 215 -1.73 13.17 -4.12
C GLY A 215 -1.17 14.57 -3.89
N MET A 216 -0.72 14.87 -2.65
CA MET A 216 -0.09 16.15 -2.33
C MET A 216 1.20 16.39 -3.14
N ARG A 217 2.07 15.36 -3.27
CA ARG A 217 3.30 15.47 -4.07
C ARG A 217 3.02 15.75 -5.55
N LYS A 218 2.01 15.11 -6.14
CA LYS A 218 1.61 15.37 -7.54
C LYS A 218 1.14 16.82 -7.74
N VAL A 219 0.37 17.35 -6.79
CA VAL A 219 -0.05 18.76 -6.82
C VAL A 219 1.14 19.72 -6.73
N GLU A 220 2.13 19.42 -5.89
CA GLU A 220 3.34 20.25 -5.78
C GLU A 220 4.19 20.23 -7.05
N VAL A 221 4.39 19.06 -7.67
CA VAL A 221 5.12 18.94 -8.94
C VAL A 221 4.41 19.70 -10.06
N LYS A 222 3.08 19.58 -10.16
CA LYS A 222 2.28 20.32 -11.16
C LYS A 222 2.41 21.84 -10.96
N LYS A 223 2.30 22.33 -9.72
CA LYS A 223 2.50 23.75 -9.39
C LYS A 223 3.91 24.25 -9.72
N ALA A 224 4.94 23.42 -9.51
CA ALA A 224 6.31 23.77 -9.87
C ALA A 224 6.47 23.88 -11.39
N ALA A 225 5.94 22.92 -12.16
CA ALA A 225 5.96 22.95 -13.61
C ALA A 225 5.20 24.15 -14.21
N GLU A 226 4.02 24.49 -13.67
CA GLU A 226 3.25 25.68 -14.08
C GLU A 226 4.01 26.99 -13.81
N LYS A 227 4.74 27.06 -12.68
CA LYS A 227 5.54 28.24 -12.35
C LYS A 227 6.72 28.44 -13.30
N ASP A 228 7.36 27.34 -13.73
CA ASP A 228 8.50 27.38 -14.65
C ASP A 228 8.04 27.64 -16.10
N GLY A 229 6.87 27.12 -16.50
CA GLY A 229 6.29 27.35 -17.82
C GLY A 229 5.83 28.79 -18.06
N ASN A 230 5.35 29.48 -17.02
CA ASN A 230 4.87 30.86 -17.14
C ASN A 230 6.00 31.92 -17.15
N ALA A 231 7.26 31.49 -16.99
CA ALA A 231 8.42 32.39 -16.97
C ALA A 231 9.03 32.66 -18.36
N VAL A 232 8.46 32.09 -19.43
CA VAL A 232 9.07 32.13 -20.78
C VAL A 232 8.41 33.15 -21.73
N GLU A 233 7.27 33.77 -21.39
CA GLU A 233 6.55 34.68 -22.32
C GLU A 233 6.79 36.19 -22.14
N GLU A 234 7.58 36.67 -21.16
CA GLU A 234 7.79 38.13 -20.96
C GLU A 234 9.08 38.71 -21.58
N GLY A 235 9.69 38.02 -22.54
CA GLY A 235 10.99 38.43 -23.11
C GLY A 235 11.09 38.37 -24.63
N GLY A 236 10.27 39.11 -25.37
CA GLY A 236 10.40 39.09 -26.83
C GLY A 236 9.53 40.03 -27.68
N GLU A 237 9.57 41.34 -27.44
CA GLU A 237 9.36 42.30 -28.54
C GLU A 237 10.17 43.57 -28.25
N LYS A 238 11.39 43.62 -28.80
CA LYS A 238 12.15 44.86 -28.94
C LYS A 238 12.70 44.93 -30.34
N ASP A 239 11.94 45.65 -31.16
CA ASP A 239 12.30 46.39 -32.37
C ASP A 239 13.71 46.19 -32.90
N THR A 240 13.81 45.52 -34.05
CA THR A 240 14.85 45.82 -35.03
C THR A 240 14.17 46.16 -36.34
N GLU A 241 14.06 47.46 -36.60
CA GLU A 241 13.93 48.01 -37.95
C GLU A 241 15.19 47.59 -38.73
N ASP A 242 15.02 46.87 -39.84
CA ASP A 242 15.99 46.93 -40.93
C ASP A 242 15.28 46.80 -42.28
N ASP A 243 15.51 47.81 -43.11
CA ASP A 243 14.97 48.00 -44.45
C ASP A 243 15.63 47.04 -45.44
N GLY A 244 14.85 46.31 -46.24
CA GLY A 244 15.43 45.45 -47.27
C GLY A 244 14.45 44.89 -48.28
N ALA A 245 14.13 45.67 -49.31
CA ALA A 245 13.35 45.27 -50.46
C ALA A 245 13.95 44.08 -51.24
N GLY A 246 13.13 43.09 -51.57
CA GLY A 246 13.53 41.95 -52.41
C GLY A 246 12.35 41.09 -52.86
N SER A 247 12.05 41.17 -54.15
CA SER A 247 10.86 40.65 -54.85
C SER A 247 10.92 39.14 -55.17
N SER A 248 9.71 38.53 -55.21
CA SER A 248 9.29 37.35 -56.00
C SER A 248 9.99 36.00 -55.78
N ASP A 249 9.25 34.96 -55.35
CA ASP A 249 8.65 34.00 -56.30
C ASP A 249 7.69 33.01 -55.60
N LYS A 250 6.64 32.60 -56.34
CA LYS A 250 5.55 31.73 -55.90
C LYS A 250 5.92 30.25 -56.15
N GLY A 251 5.78 29.39 -55.13
CA GLY A 251 6.14 27.97 -55.27
C GLY A 251 5.48 27.00 -54.29
N LYS A 252 4.14 27.03 -54.24
CA LYS A 252 3.19 25.91 -53.95
C LYS A 252 3.80 24.52 -53.64
N ALA A 253 3.79 24.10 -52.37
CA ALA A 253 3.66 22.69 -51.96
C ALA A 253 3.24 22.60 -50.48
N LYS A 254 1.93 22.46 -50.26
CA LYS A 254 1.32 22.08 -48.98
C LYS A 254 1.04 20.58 -49.08
N ALA A 255 1.85 19.76 -48.42
CA ALA A 255 1.64 18.32 -48.29
C ALA A 255 1.73 17.94 -46.82
N ALA A 256 0.69 17.24 -46.40
CA ALA A 256 0.38 16.77 -45.06
C ALA A 256 1.55 16.05 -44.37
N VAL A 257 1.83 16.47 -43.14
CA VAL A 257 2.40 15.61 -42.08
C VAL A 257 1.55 15.88 -40.83
N GLU A 258 0.32 15.35 -40.85
CA GLU A 258 -0.49 15.09 -39.68
C GLU A 258 -0.63 13.57 -39.63
N GLU A 259 0.32 12.88 -39.00
CA GLU A 259 0.16 11.47 -38.62
C GLU A 259 0.80 11.25 -37.25
N GLY A 260 -0.07 11.01 -36.26
CA GLY A 260 0.20 10.04 -35.20
C GLY A 260 1.04 10.49 -34.01
N VAL A 261 0.67 11.58 -33.34
CA VAL A 261 0.80 11.59 -31.88
C VAL A 261 -0.51 11.04 -31.35
N GLU A 262 -0.57 9.73 -31.10
CA GLU A 262 -1.63 9.15 -30.29
C GLU A 262 -1.64 9.92 -28.97
N ALA A 263 -2.74 10.62 -28.69
CA ALA A 263 -3.01 11.17 -27.39
C ALA A 263 -2.99 9.99 -26.42
N VAL A 264 -1.87 9.78 -25.73
CA VAL A 264 -1.81 8.90 -24.58
C VAL A 264 -2.86 9.46 -23.62
N ASP A 265 -3.87 8.64 -23.32
CA ASP A 265 -4.99 8.99 -22.46
C ASP A 265 -4.44 9.20 -21.04
N GLU A 266 -3.92 10.39 -20.75
CA GLU A 266 -3.21 10.74 -19.50
C GLU A 266 -4.12 10.69 -18.24
N ASN A 267 -5.34 10.16 -18.34
CA ASN A 267 -6.38 10.35 -17.33
C ASN A 267 -6.94 9.07 -16.68
N GLU A 268 -6.42 7.88 -17.01
CA GLU A 268 -6.82 6.64 -16.31
C GLU A 268 -6.07 6.47 -14.98
N ASN A 269 -4.78 6.78 -14.93
CA ASN A 269 -3.96 6.65 -13.72
C ASN A 269 -4.32 7.64 -12.60
N GLU A 270 -4.89 8.80 -12.94
CA GLU A 270 -5.32 9.79 -11.92
C GLU A 270 -6.58 9.31 -11.18
N LYS A 271 -7.51 8.66 -11.89
CA LYS A 271 -8.73 8.09 -11.30
C LYS A 271 -8.42 6.97 -10.32
N ASP A 272 -7.45 6.12 -10.63
CA ASP A 272 -7.06 5.01 -9.77
C ASP A 272 -6.55 5.50 -8.40
N GLY A 273 -5.79 6.61 -8.37
CA GLY A 273 -5.29 7.19 -7.11
C GLY A 273 -6.39 7.69 -6.18
N GLU A 274 -7.44 8.33 -6.71
CA GLU A 274 -8.56 8.82 -5.90
C GLU A 274 -9.41 7.67 -5.32
N GLU A 275 -9.60 6.60 -6.09
CA GLU A 275 -10.31 5.40 -5.63
C GLU A 275 -9.63 4.82 -4.37
N TRP A 276 -8.30 4.82 -4.33
CA TRP A 276 -7.52 4.32 -3.20
C TRP A 276 -7.66 5.13 -1.92
N ILE A 277 -7.64 6.47 -2.00
CA ILE A 277 -7.84 7.34 -0.83
C ILE A 277 -9.20 7.03 -0.22
N TRP A 278 -10.22 7.03 -1.06
CA TRP A 278 -11.60 6.83 -0.66
C TRP A 278 -11.79 5.44 -0.04
N LEU A 279 -11.24 4.42 -0.67
CA LEU A 279 -11.40 3.03 -0.27
C LEU A 279 -10.64 2.72 1.03
N ALA A 280 -9.48 3.32 1.23
CA ALA A 280 -8.71 3.17 2.46
C ALA A 280 -9.38 3.88 3.65
N VAL A 281 -9.92 5.10 3.46
CA VAL A 281 -10.74 5.79 4.48
C VAL A 281 -11.96 4.96 4.85
N MET A 282 -12.56 4.31 3.86
CA MET A 282 -13.74 3.49 4.04
C MET A 282 -13.46 2.17 4.77
N LEU A 283 -12.43 1.43 4.36
CA LEU A 283 -11.99 0.21 5.04
C LEU A 283 -11.72 0.48 6.52
N LYS A 284 -11.12 1.63 6.87
CA LYS A 284 -10.97 2.05 8.26
C LYS A 284 -12.30 2.24 8.98
N ARG A 285 -13.30 2.86 8.35
CA ARG A 285 -14.64 3.04 8.93
C ARG A 285 -15.34 1.70 9.14
N VAL A 286 -15.34 0.82 8.13
CA VAL A 286 -15.95 -0.51 8.22
C VAL A 286 -15.22 -1.35 9.28
N TYR A 287 -13.90 -1.33 9.30
CA TYR A 287 -13.11 -2.05 10.31
C TYR A 287 -13.44 -1.58 11.72
N ASN A 288 -13.48 -0.26 11.94
CA ASN A 288 -13.79 0.31 13.25
C ASN A 288 -15.23 0.01 13.69
N ALA A 289 -16.18 0.02 12.76
CA ALA A 289 -17.58 -0.27 13.06
C ALA A 289 -17.83 -1.76 13.32
N THR A 290 -17.10 -2.65 12.64
CA THR A 290 -17.26 -4.11 12.78
C THR A 290 -16.42 -4.70 13.92
N SER A 291 -15.48 -3.93 14.48
CA SER A 291 -14.63 -4.35 15.61
C SER A 291 -15.19 -3.98 16.98
N ARG A 292 -16.28 -3.21 17.05
CA ARG A 292 -17.01 -2.87 18.28
C ARG A 292 -18.13 -3.88 18.52
#